data_AF-A0A9D2R7K8-F1
#
_entry.id   AF-A0A9D2R7K8-F1
#
_cell.length_a   1.000
_cell.length_b   1.000
_cell.length_c   1.000
_cell.angle_alpha   90.00
_cell.angle_beta   90.00
_cell.angle_gamma   90.00
#
_symmetry.space_group_name_H-M   'P 1'
#
loop_
_entity.id
_entity.type
_entity.pdbx_description
1 polymer ?
#
loop_
_entity_poly.entity_id
_entity_poly.type
_entity_poly.pdbx_seq_one_letter_code
_entity_poly.pdbx_strand_id
1 'polypeptide(L)'
;MKKKICIALIGALTAAAFAGCSGGGSSQRDKGAPVEVIFPEEGSGWDLEANALMKKEEINPAAYTFLDWAISDEAMDLYRVNYPIVTVENTGTYEGYDSNPLDQLIDNDFSWAAENRENILNEWMEKYDSKSEAES
;
A
#
# COMPACT_ATOMS: atom_id res chain seq x y z
N MET A 1 -27.06 -11.25 -18.88
CA MET A 1 -25.90 -11.49 -17.99
C MET A 1 -25.35 -10.15 -17.53
N LYS A 2 -25.55 -9.78 -16.26
CA LYS A 2 -25.01 -8.53 -15.69
C LYS A 2 -23.52 -8.76 -15.47
N LYS A 3 -22.65 -8.24 -16.35
CA LYS A 3 -21.19 -8.27 -16.17
C LYS A 3 -20.87 -7.48 -14.90
N LYS A 4 -20.62 -8.19 -13.81
CA LYS A 4 -20.15 -7.62 -12.55
C LYS A 4 -18.79 -6.97 -12.82
N ILE A 5 -18.59 -5.80 -12.25
CA ILE A 5 -17.29 -5.15 -12.16
C ILE A 5 -16.37 -6.14 -11.44
N CYS A 6 -15.36 -6.68 -12.13
CA CYS A 6 -14.31 -7.47 -11.51
C CYS A 6 -13.28 -6.48 -10.96
N ILE A 7 -13.34 -6.23 -9.66
CA ILE A 7 -12.24 -5.60 -8.91
C ILE A 7 -11.33 -6.75 -8.51
N ALA A 8 -10.09 -6.76 -8.98
CA ALA A 8 -9.07 -7.69 -8.51
C ALA A 8 -8.25 -6.95 -7.42
N LEU A 9 -8.67 -7.11 -6.17
CA LEU A 9 -7.99 -6.51 -5.01
C LEU A 9 -6.78 -7.35 -4.63
N ILE A 10 -5.72 -7.30 -5.44
CA ILE A 10 -4.47 -8.02 -5.16
C ILE A 10 -3.32 -7.16 -5.69
N GLY A 11 -2.49 -6.70 -4.76
CA GLY A 11 -1.22 -6.02 -5.01
C GLY A 11 -0.43 -5.89 -3.71
N ALA A 12 0.75 -5.28 -3.82
CA ALA A 12 1.69 -5.18 -2.72
C ALA A 12 1.18 -4.25 -1.61
N LEU A 13 1.53 -4.58 -0.38
CA LEU A 13 1.25 -3.70 0.76
C LEU A 13 2.48 -2.86 1.06
N THR A 14 2.29 -1.55 1.22
CA THR A 14 3.34 -0.69 1.78
C THR A 14 2.97 -0.36 3.23
N ALA A 15 3.75 -0.87 4.17
CA ALA A 15 3.65 -0.45 5.56
C ALA A 15 4.30 0.94 5.74
N ALA A 16 3.50 1.92 6.15
CA ALA A 16 3.97 3.26 6.46
C ALA A 16 4.49 3.29 7.91
N ALA A 17 5.78 3.01 8.10
CA ALA A 17 6.50 3.46 9.28
C ALA A 17 6.79 4.96 9.14
N PHE A 18 6.57 5.75 10.19
CA PHE A 18 6.68 7.22 10.16
C PHE A 18 8.14 7.69 10.17
N ALA A 19 8.83 7.46 9.06
CA ALA A 19 9.97 8.18 8.52
C ALA A 19 10.22 7.61 7.10
N GLY A 20 9.32 7.96 6.18
CA GLY A 20 9.45 7.66 4.74
C GLY A 20 9.50 6.18 4.40
N CYS A 21 8.34 5.58 4.14
CA CYS A 21 8.15 4.30 3.42
C CYS A 21 9.22 3.26 3.76
N SER A 22 8.99 2.38 4.74
CA SER A 22 9.95 1.44 5.37
C SER A 22 11.16 0.99 4.52
N GLY A 23 11.01 0.68 3.23
CA GLY A 23 12.12 0.37 2.32
C GLY A 23 13.15 1.49 2.09
N GLY A 24 12.72 2.76 2.08
CA GLY A 24 13.59 3.94 1.97
C GLY A 24 14.47 4.15 3.21
N GLY A 25 13.88 4.02 4.41
CA GLY A 25 14.59 4.12 5.69
C GLY A 25 15.64 3.02 5.87
N SER A 26 15.27 1.76 5.61
CA SER A 26 16.20 0.62 5.70
C SER A 26 17.35 0.74 4.68
N SER A 27 17.05 1.11 3.43
CA SER A 27 18.12 1.32 2.42
C SER A 27 19.09 2.45 2.80
N GLN A 28 18.60 3.51 3.43
CA GLN A 28 19.49 4.59 3.89
C GLN A 28 20.35 4.17 5.08
N ARG A 29 19.81 3.39 6.02
CA ARG A 29 20.57 2.78 7.12
C ARG A 29 21.68 1.87 6.56
N ASP A 30 21.36 1.01 5.59
CA ASP A 30 22.32 0.11 4.94
C ASP A 30 23.42 0.87 4.18
N LYS A 31 23.08 2.06 3.65
CA LYS A 31 24.04 2.99 3.02
C LYS A 31 24.84 3.82 4.04
N GLY A 32 24.67 3.58 5.34
CA GLY A 32 25.42 4.23 6.42
C GLY A 32 24.87 5.58 6.88
N ALA A 33 23.64 5.94 6.49
CA ALA A 33 22.97 7.12 7.06
C ALA A 33 22.60 6.86 8.54
N PRO A 34 22.71 7.87 9.43
CA PRO A 34 22.33 7.74 10.84
C PRO A 34 20.82 7.80 11.02
N VAL A 35 20.11 6.84 10.43
CA VAL A 35 18.65 6.71 10.48
C VAL A 35 18.27 5.37 11.10
N GLU A 36 17.22 5.38 11.89
CA GLU A 36 16.64 4.21 12.54
C GLU A 36 15.20 4.04 12.06
N VAL A 37 14.81 2.82 11.75
CA VAL A 37 13.44 2.48 11.37
C VAL A 37 12.75 2.01 12.64
N ILE A 38 11.78 2.78 13.12
CA ILE A 38 11.02 2.48 14.33
C ILE A 38 9.57 2.24 13.95
N PHE A 39 9.00 1.16 14.47
CA PHE A 39 7.57 0.89 14.38
C PHE A 39 6.86 1.45 15.62
N PRO A 40 5.78 2.25 15.45
CA PRO A 40 5.02 2.81 16.56
C PRO A 40 4.27 1.73 17.35
N GLU A 41 4.18 1.86 18.68
CA GLU A 41 3.50 0.85 19.51
C GLU A 41 2.01 0.71 19.22
N GLU A 42 1.37 1.77 18.72
CA GLU A 42 -0.06 1.83 18.40
C GLU A 42 -0.44 1.13 17.07
N GLY A 43 0.55 0.66 16.31
CA GLY A 43 0.37 0.10 14.99
C GLY A 43 0.68 1.07 13.85
N SER A 44 1.00 0.51 12.69
CA SER A 44 1.35 1.23 11.47
C SER A 44 0.23 1.18 10.46
N GLY A 45 -0.03 2.33 9.84
CA GLY A 45 -0.88 2.41 8.66
C GLY A 45 -0.26 1.65 7.49
N TRP A 46 -1.13 1.20 6.59
CA TRP A 46 -0.73 0.51 5.36
C TRP A 46 -1.72 0.80 4.26
N ASP A 47 -1.25 0.71 3.02
CA ASP A 47 -2.07 0.76 1.83
C ASP A 47 -2.02 -0.57 1.06
N LEU A 48 -3.01 -0.77 0.20
CA LEU A 48 -3.09 -1.92 -0.69
C LEU A 48 -3.02 -1.41 -2.13
N GLU A 49 -1.97 -1.77 -2.85
CA GLU A 49 -1.96 -1.60 -4.29
C GLU A 49 -2.99 -2.56 -4.92
N ALA A 50 -3.86 -2.07 -5.81
CA ALA A 50 -4.92 -2.90 -6.40
C ALA A 50 -5.05 -2.64 -7.90
N ASN A 51 -5.43 -3.69 -8.63
CA ASN A 51 -5.63 -3.63 -10.08
C ASN A 51 -7.12 -3.78 -10.42
N ALA A 52 -7.67 -2.87 -11.23
CA ALA A 52 -9.08 -2.90 -11.59
C ALA A 52 -9.31 -2.58 -13.07
N LEU A 53 -10.36 -3.17 -13.65
CA LEU A 53 -10.82 -2.81 -14.99
C LEU A 53 -11.62 -1.53 -14.95
N MET A 54 -11.23 -0.58 -15.81
CA MET A 54 -12.05 0.60 -16.07
C MET A 54 -13.34 0.20 -16.79
N LYS A 55 -14.46 0.69 -16.28
CA LYS A 55 -15.79 0.44 -16.87
C LYS A 55 -15.87 1.08 -18.26
N LYS A 56 -16.06 0.26 -19.29
CA LYS A 56 -16.23 0.66 -20.69
C LYS A 56 -17.30 -0.21 -21.36
N GLU A 57 -17.90 0.27 -22.45
CA GLU A 57 -18.88 -0.49 -23.24
C GLU A 57 -18.26 -1.77 -23.82
N GLU A 58 -17.03 -1.65 -24.31
CA GLU A 58 -16.21 -2.75 -24.79
C GLU A 58 -14.88 -2.77 -24.03
N ILE A 59 -14.51 -3.95 -23.53
CA ILE A 59 -13.26 -4.18 -22.81
C ILE A 59 -12.48 -5.21 -23.62
N ASN A 60 -11.23 -4.86 -23.96
CA ASN A 60 -10.33 -5.76 -24.67
C ASN A 60 -10.10 -7.04 -23.82
N PRO A 61 -10.32 -8.25 -24.36
CA PRO A 61 -10.05 -9.51 -23.65
C PRO A 61 -8.65 -9.60 -23.04
N ALA A 62 -7.64 -8.98 -23.66
CA ALA A 62 -6.27 -8.94 -23.14
C ALA A 62 -6.16 -8.29 -21.76
N ALA A 63 -7.07 -7.36 -21.41
CA ALA A 63 -7.08 -6.74 -20.08
C ALA A 63 -7.45 -7.75 -18.98
N TYR A 64 -8.32 -8.71 -19.26
CA TYR A 64 -8.62 -9.80 -18.33
C TYR A 64 -7.41 -10.72 -18.17
N THR A 65 -6.79 -11.12 -19.29
CA THR A 65 -5.56 -11.94 -19.27
C THR A 65 -4.44 -11.29 -18.47
N PHE A 66 -4.28 -9.97 -18.60
CA PHE A 66 -3.31 -9.23 -17.80
C PHE A 66 -3.63 -9.27 -16.31
N LEU A 67 -4.90 -9.08 -15.92
CA LEU A 67 -5.28 -9.14 -14.51
C LEU A 67 -5.13 -10.55 -13.93
N ASP A 68 -5.48 -11.59 -14.68
CA ASP A 68 -5.29 -12.98 -14.27
C ASP A 68 -3.80 -13.29 -14.02
N TRP A 69 -2.91 -12.76 -14.88
CA TRP A 69 -1.47 -12.87 -14.68
C TRP A 69 -0.98 -12.04 -13.49
N ALA A 70 -1.44 -10.80 -13.35
CA ALA A 70 -1.00 -9.88 -12.30
C ALA A 70 -1.30 -10.40 -10.88
N ILE A 71 -2.26 -11.31 -10.74
CA ILE A 71 -2.61 -11.96 -9.47
C ILE A 71 -2.09 -13.40 -9.35
N SER A 72 -1.30 -13.86 -10.31
CA SER A 72 -0.72 -15.20 -10.28
C SER A 72 0.42 -15.30 -9.26
N ASP A 73 0.68 -16.53 -8.78
CA ASP A 73 1.80 -16.80 -7.88
C ASP A 73 3.14 -16.35 -8.48
N GLU A 74 3.32 -16.54 -9.79
CA GLU A 74 4.53 -16.11 -10.51
C GLU A 74 4.72 -14.59 -10.44
N ALA A 75 3.66 -13.80 -10.65
CA ALA A 75 3.73 -12.35 -10.52
C ALA A 75 3.98 -11.93 -9.06
N MET A 76 3.37 -12.61 -8.08
CA MET A 76 3.58 -12.36 -6.66
C MET A 76 5.01 -12.65 -6.19
N ASP A 77 5.63 -13.69 -6.76
CA ASP A 77 7.05 -13.99 -6.54
C ASP A 77 7.96 -12.87 -7.09
N LEU A 78 7.62 -12.28 -8.22
CA LEU A 78 8.33 -11.10 -8.75
C LEU A 78 8.15 -9.87 -7.87
N TYR A 79 6.94 -9.63 -7.33
CA TYR A 79 6.70 -8.53 -6.40
C TYR A 79 7.50 -8.68 -5.11
N ARG A 80 7.71 -9.91 -4.62
CA ARG A 80 8.47 -10.20 -3.39
C ARG A 80 9.93 -9.71 -3.43
N VAL A 81 10.51 -9.51 -4.62
CA VAL A 81 11.87 -8.96 -4.75
C VAL A 81 11.95 -7.52 -4.23
N ASN A 82 10.87 -6.75 -4.33
CA ASN A 82 10.85 -5.32 -4.00
C ASN A 82 9.96 -5.00 -2.79
N TYR A 83 8.97 -5.83 -2.50
CA TYR A 83 8.00 -5.59 -1.45
C TYR A 83 8.11 -6.64 -0.34
N PRO A 84 8.16 -6.21 0.93
CA PRO A 84 8.27 -7.12 2.07
C PRO A 84 6.98 -7.93 2.28
N ILE A 85 5.82 -7.36 1.92
CA ILE A 85 4.51 -7.97 2.13
C ILE A 85 3.76 -8.02 0.79
N VAL A 86 3.33 -9.21 0.42
CA VAL A 86 2.44 -9.50 -0.72
C VAL A 86 1.22 -10.27 -0.23
N THR A 87 0.19 -10.35 -1.06
CA THR A 87 -1.16 -10.84 -0.70
C THR A 87 -1.32 -12.37 -0.75
N VAL A 88 -0.30 -13.12 -1.19
CA VAL A 88 -0.31 -14.59 -1.19
C VAL A 88 0.11 -15.16 0.18
N GLU A 89 -0.49 -16.28 0.57
CA GLU A 89 -0.17 -17.02 1.81
C GLU A 89 1.24 -17.63 1.74
N ASN A 90 2.26 -16.82 2.01
CA ASN A 90 3.61 -17.17 2.42
C ASN A 90 4.41 -15.88 2.39
N THR A 91 4.15 -15.04 3.38
CA THR A 91 4.99 -13.86 3.58
C THR A 91 6.41 -14.31 3.84
N GLY A 92 7.33 -13.86 2.98
CA GLY A 92 8.71 -14.31 2.99
C GLY A 92 9.49 -13.86 4.22
N THR A 93 10.81 -13.97 4.15
CA THR A 93 11.71 -13.47 5.19
C THR A 93 11.80 -11.95 5.15
N TYR A 94 11.42 -11.30 6.25
CA TYR A 94 11.50 -9.85 6.41
C TYR A 94 12.90 -9.42 6.82
N GLU A 95 13.87 -9.55 5.91
CA GLU A 95 15.24 -9.11 6.18
C GLU A 95 15.27 -7.60 6.52
N GLY A 96 15.95 -7.26 7.63
CA GLY A 96 16.06 -5.88 8.11
C GLY A 96 14.95 -5.41 9.06
N TYR A 97 13.97 -6.27 9.37
CA TYR A 97 12.93 -6.04 10.37
C TYR A 97 13.25 -6.79 11.66
N ASP A 98 13.10 -6.12 12.82
CA ASP A 98 13.36 -6.72 14.14
C ASP A 98 12.22 -7.66 14.60
N SER A 99 11.05 -7.55 13.97
CA SER A 99 9.85 -8.34 14.24
C SER A 99 9.07 -8.59 12.94
N ASN A 100 8.04 -9.44 13.01
CA ASN A 100 7.14 -9.66 11.88
C ASN A 100 6.33 -8.38 11.59
N PRO A 101 6.52 -7.70 10.44
CA PRO A 101 5.82 -6.46 10.14
C PRO A 101 4.31 -6.62 9.95
N LEU A 102 3.79 -7.85 9.81
CA LEU A 102 2.33 -8.07 9.80
C LEU A 102 1.69 -7.77 11.16
N ASP A 103 2.39 -8.10 12.26
CA ASP A 103 1.89 -7.88 13.62
C ASP A 103 1.76 -6.38 13.93
N GLN A 104 2.41 -5.56 13.12
CA GLN A 104 2.46 -4.11 13.23
C GLN A 104 1.38 -3.41 12.42
N LEU A 105 0.64 -4.12 11.55
CA LEU A 105 -0.38 -3.49 10.71
C LEU A 105 -1.65 -3.24 11.52
N ILE A 106 -2.18 -2.01 11.45
CA ILE A 106 -3.51 -1.73 12.01
C ILE A 106 -4.59 -2.49 11.25
N ASP A 107 -5.72 -2.75 11.91
CA ASP A 107 -6.94 -3.16 11.22
C ASP A 107 -7.48 -1.96 10.42
N ASN A 108 -7.35 -2.02 9.10
CA ASN A 108 -7.64 -0.90 8.21
C ASN A 108 -8.93 -1.15 7.41
N ASP A 109 -9.98 -0.37 7.68
CA ASP A 109 -11.24 -0.43 6.94
C ASP A 109 -11.22 0.52 5.73
N PHE A 110 -10.85 -0.03 4.57
CA PHE A 110 -10.84 0.72 3.30
C PHE A 110 -12.21 1.21 2.87
N SER A 111 -13.30 0.53 3.26
CA SER A 111 -14.66 0.94 2.88
C SER A 111 -15.03 2.19 3.66
N TRP A 112 -14.81 2.17 4.98
CA TRP A 112 -15.01 3.34 5.83
C TRP A 112 -14.13 4.52 5.38
N ALA A 113 -12.85 4.26 5.08
CA ALA A 113 -11.92 5.29 4.62
C ALA A 113 -12.37 5.93 3.29
N ALA A 114 -12.88 5.12 2.36
CA ALA A 114 -13.41 5.62 1.08
C ALA A 114 -14.68 6.46 1.27
N GLU A 115 -15.61 6.01 2.12
CA GLU A 115 -16.86 6.73 2.42
C GLU A 115 -16.62 8.06 3.14
N ASN A 116 -15.59 8.13 3.99
CA ASN A 116 -15.27 9.32 4.79
C ASN A 116 -14.19 10.21 4.18
N ARG A 117 -13.66 9.86 2.99
CA ARG A 117 -12.53 10.55 2.35
C ARG A 117 -12.72 12.06 2.27
N GLU A 118 -13.90 12.52 1.84
CA GLU A 118 -14.18 13.94 1.69
C GLU A 118 -14.12 14.68 3.04
N ASN A 119 -14.73 14.12 4.08
CA ASN A 119 -14.71 14.70 5.42
C ASN A 119 -13.28 14.79 5.97
N ILE A 120 -12.51 13.71 5.83
CA ILE A 120 -11.10 13.65 6.28
C ILE A 120 -10.26 14.73 5.58
N LEU A 121 -10.40 14.86 4.26
CA LEU A 121 -9.67 15.87 3.49
C LEU A 121 -10.09 17.29 3.85
N ASN A 122 -11.38 17.53 4.05
CA ASN A 122 -11.88 18.85 4.45
C ASN A 122 -11.35 19.25 5.83
N GLU A 123 -11.38 18.33 6.80
CA GLU A 123 -10.83 18.56 8.14
C GLU A 123 -9.32 18.79 8.10
N TRP A 124 -8.60 18.02 7.27
CA TRP A 124 -7.16 18.22 7.08
C TRP A 124 -6.87 19.60 6.49
N MET A 125 -7.61 20.01 5.46
CA MET A 125 -7.44 21.32 4.84
C MET A 125 -7.72 22.45 5.82
N GLU A 126 -8.82 22.37 6.59
CA GLU A 126 -9.17 23.36 7.60
C GLU A 126 -8.07 23.53 8.66
N LYS A 127 -7.50 22.40 9.13
CA LYS A 127 -6.52 22.42 10.22
C LYS A 127 -5.10 22.76 9.79
N TYR A 128 -4.72 22.40 8.57
CA TYR A 128 -3.30 22.36 8.17
C TYR A 128 -2.97 23.12 6.88
N ASP A 129 -3.94 23.45 6.03
CA ASP A 129 -3.67 24.10 4.73
C ASP A 129 -3.32 25.59 4.87
N SER A 130 -3.68 26.23 5.99
CA SER A 130 -3.33 27.62 6.29
C SER A 130 -1.84 27.88 6.56
N LYS A 131 -0.99 26.84 6.55
CA LYS A 131 0.46 26.94 6.77
C LYS A 131 1.31 26.69 5.51
N SER A 132 0.69 26.60 4.34
CA SER A 132 1.35 26.17 3.09
C SER A 132 2.09 27.27 2.32
N GLU A 133 2.08 28.53 2.77
CA GLU A 133 2.92 29.61 2.19
C GLU A 133 3.68 30.38 3.28
N ALA A 134 4.94 30.69 3.02
CA ALA A 134 5.60 31.82 3.69
C ALA A 134 5.06 33.10 3.04
N GLU A 135 4.58 34.07 3.82
CA GLU A 135 4.32 35.41 3.28
C GLU A 135 5.60 35.91 2.57
N SER A 136 5.48 36.15 1.26
CA SER A 136 6.55 36.68 0.41
C SER A 136 6.57 38.20 0.39
#